data_AF-A0A1V5G5N3-F1
#
_entry.id   AF-A0A1V5G5N3-F1
#
_cell.length_a   1.000
_cell.length_b   1.000
_cell.length_c   1.000
_cell.angle_alpha   90.00
_cell.angle_beta   90.00
_cell.angle_gamma   90.00
#
_symmetry.space_group_name_H-M   'P 1'
#
loop_
_entity.id
_entity.type
_entity.pdbx_description
1 polymer ?
#
loop_
_entity_poly.entity_id
_entity_poly.type
_entity_poly.pdbx_seq_one_letter_code
_entity_poly.pdbx_strand_id
1 'polypeptide(L)' 'MLPGSQKVYSGYLIPNAPADMFAALGAKDQKLYVIPSKNMVIVRMGNAAYQGNASFAKSGFDNELWGKIMGVIK' A
#
# COMPACT_ATOMS: atom_id res chain seq x y z
N MET A 1 8.41 -0.34 9.67
CA MET A 1 9.30 0.81 9.36
C MET A 1 8.70 1.56 8.18
N LEU A 2 8.94 2.86 8.06
CA LEU A 2 8.51 3.66 6.90
C LEU A 2 9.75 4.23 6.20
N PRO A 3 9.70 4.50 4.88
CA PRO A 3 10.78 5.19 4.19
C PRO A 3 11.16 6.49 4.93
N GLY A 4 12.45 6.70 5.17
CA GLY A 4 12.95 7.87 5.88
C GLY A 4 12.75 7.85 7.41
N SER A 5 12.21 6.78 7.99
CA SER A 5 12.04 6.63 9.43
C SER A 5 12.57 5.29 9.94
N GLN A 6 13.42 5.34 10.96
CA GLN A 6 13.90 4.16 11.68
C GLN A 6 12.92 3.70 12.77
N LYS A 7 11.87 4.49 13.06
CA LYS A 7 10.87 4.13 14.06
C LYS A 7 10.08 2.90 13.58
N VAL A 8 9.95 1.92 14.47
CA VAL A 8 9.06 0.78 14.28
C VAL A 8 7.67 1.18 14.76
N TYR A 9 6.68 1.00 13.88
CA TYR A 9 5.27 1.19 14.19
C TYR A 9 4.65 -0.20 14.36
N SER A 10 3.85 -0.39 15.39
CA SER A 10 3.06 -1.60 15.58
C SER A 10 1.85 -1.60 14.66
N GLY A 11 1.47 -2.78 14.17
CA GLY A 11 0.34 -2.98 13.26
C GLY A 11 0.70 -2.91 11.77
N TYR A 12 -0.33 -3.10 10.94
CA TYR A 12 -0.20 -3.12 9.49
C TYR A 12 -0.30 -1.71 8.90
N LEU A 13 0.53 -1.43 7.89
CA LEU A 13 0.48 -0.15 7.17
C LEU A 13 -0.85 0.04 6.43
N ILE A 14 -1.38 -1.05 5.88
CA ILE A 14 -2.66 -1.10 5.15
C ILE A 14 -3.50 -2.22 5.80
N PRO A 15 -4.34 -1.89 6.79
CA PRO A 15 -5.10 -2.90 7.55
C PRO A 15 -5.99 -3.82 6.71
N ASN A 16 -6.53 -3.32 5.60
CA ASN A 16 -7.37 -4.12 4.70
C ASN A 16 -6.59 -5.04 3.74
N ALA A 17 -5.25 -4.97 3.73
CA ALA A 17 -4.43 -5.82 2.88
C ALA A 17 -4.05 -7.14 3.59
N PRO A 18 -3.72 -8.20 2.83
CA PRO A 18 -3.16 -9.43 3.39
C PRO A 18 -1.92 -9.18 4.26
N ALA A 19 -1.82 -9.89 5.38
CA ALA A 19 -0.73 -9.72 6.34
C ALA A 19 0.67 -10.08 5.79
N ASP A 20 0.73 -10.91 4.75
CA ASP A 20 1.96 -11.31 4.06
C ASP A 20 2.31 -10.41 2.87
N MET A 21 1.58 -9.31 2.66
CA MET A 21 1.86 -8.37 1.59
C MET A 21 3.12 -7.55 1.88
N PHE A 22 4.02 -7.51 0.90
CA PHE A 22 5.11 -6.54 0.83
C PHE A 22 4.72 -5.38 -0.08
N ALA A 23 5.02 -4.15 0.33
CA ALA A 23 4.71 -2.95 -0.43
C ALA A 23 5.95 -2.08 -0.66
N ALA A 24 6.25 -1.78 -1.92
CA ALA A 24 7.18 -0.72 -2.28
C ALA A 24 6.44 0.62 -2.40
N LEU A 25 6.89 1.63 -1.67
CA LEU A 25 6.28 2.96 -1.61
C LEU A 25 7.07 3.94 -2.48
N GLY A 26 6.62 4.14 -3.71
CA GLY A 26 7.25 5.01 -4.69
C GLY A 26 6.76 6.46 -4.65
N ALA A 27 7.51 7.36 -5.29
CA ALA A 27 7.11 8.76 -5.47
C ALA A 27 5.76 8.87 -6.18
N LYS A 28 5.01 9.95 -5.90
CA LYS A 28 3.68 10.23 -6.47
C LYS A 28 2.65 9.10 -6.24
N ASP A 29 2.70 8.46 -5.08
CA ASP A 29 1.86 7.30 -4.71
C ASP A 29 1.91 6.12 -5.68
N GLN A 30 3.03 5.92 -6.38
CA GLN A 30 3.25 4.68 -7.11
C GLN A 30 3.48 3.54 -6.13
N LYS A 31 2.95 2.35 -6.47
CA LYS A 31 2.99 1.18 -5.60
C LYS A 31 3.29 -0.09 -6.37
N LEU A 32 4.09 -0.95 -5.75
CA LEU A 32 4.19 -2.35 -6.09
C LEU A 32 3.80 -3.15 -4.85
N TYR A 33 2.76 -3.97 -4.97
CA TYR A 33 2.35 -4.91 -3.93
C TYR A 33 2.69 -6.32 -4.38
N VAL A 34 3.35 -7.08 -3.52
CA VAL A 34 3.64 -8.51 -3.73
C VAL A 34 2.95 -9.29 -2.62
N ILE A 35 2.10 -10.25 -3.00
CA ILE A 35 1.26 -11.04 -2.09
C ILE A 35 1.54 -12.53 -2.32
N PRO A 36 2.52 -13.11 -1.61
CA PRO A 36 2.92 -14.50 -1.80
C PRO A 36 1.78 -15.52 -1.67
N SER A 37 0.94 -15.39 -0.65
CA SER A 37 -0.19 -16.29 -0.37
C SER A 37 -1.25 -16.34 -1.49
N LYS A 38 -1.28 -15.30 -2.33
CA LYS A 38 -2.20 -15.19 -3.47
C LYS A 38 -1.50 -15.42 -4.81
N ASN A 39 -0.19 -15.66 -4.83
CA ASN A 39 0.64 -15.68 -6.04
C ASN A 39 0.34 -14.46 -6.95
N MET A 40 0.25 -13.28 -6.32
CA MET A 40 -0.29 -12.09 -6.96
C MET A 40 0.66 -10.89 -6.80
N VAL A 41 0.76 -10.10 -7.87
CA VAL A 41 1.45 -8.82 -7.88
C VAL A 41 0.48 -7.76 -8.40
N ILE A 42 0.43 -6.61 -7.73
CA ILE A 42 -0.39 -5.46 -8.13
C ILE A 42 0.51 -4.25 -8.34
N VAL A 43 0.37 -3.60 -9.49
CA VAL A 43 1.11 -2.39 -9.84
C VAL A 43 0.15 -1.22 -9.89
N ARG A 44 0.41 -0.17 -9.11
CA ARG A 44 -0.30 1.11 -9.17
C ARG A 44 0.63 2.16 -9.77
N MET A 45 0.23 2.68 -10.93
CA MET A 45 0.93 3.74 -11.64
C MET A 45 0.09 5.01 -11.68
N GLY A 46 0.73 6.15 -11.97
CA GLY A 46 0.07 7.44 -12.16
C GLY A 46 0.50 8.50 -11.17
N ASN A 47 -0.41 9.45 -10.91
CA ASN A 47 -0.19 10.56 -10.00
C ASN A 47 -0.64 10.21 -8.57
N ALA A 48 -0.27 11.07 -7.62
CA ALA A 48 -0.68 10.94 -6.22
C ALA A 48 -2.21 10.87 -6.11
N ALA A 49 -2.72 10.03 -5.19
CA ALA A 49 -4.15 9.89 -4.96
C ALA A 49 -4.77 11.20 -4.45
N TYR A 50 -4.02 11.93 -3.62
CA TYR A 50 -4.43 13.22 -3.07
C TYR A 50 -3.34 14.27 -3.32
N GLN A 51 -3.71 15.37 -3.98
CA GLN A 51 -2.80 16.49 -4.19
C GLN A 51 -2.44 17.15 -2.85
N GLY A 52 -1.15 17.43 -2.65
CA GLY A 52 -0.65 18.16 -1.48
C GLY A 52 -0.43 17.34 -0.19
N ASN A 53 -0.75 16.04 -0.17
CA ASN A 53 -0.62 15.20 1.03
C ASN A 53 0.17 13.90 0.78
N ALA A 54 1.24 13.98 -0.03
CA ALA A 54 2.09 12.86 -0.40
C ALA A 54 3.13 12.52 0.68
N SER A 55 2.74 12.52 1.96
CA SER A 55 3.67 12.23 3.05
C SER A 55 4.11 10.77 2.96
N PHE A 56 5.34 10.53 2.48
CA PHE A 56 5.98 9.22 2.33
C PHE A 56 5.18 8.20 1.53
N ALA A 57 4.41 8.69 0.55
CA ALA A 57 3.50 7.88 -0.26
C ALA A 57 2.51 7.04 0.58
N LYS A 58 2.20 7.50 1.81
CA LYS A 58 1.19 6.94 2.69
C LYS A 58 -0.09 7.75 2.47
N SER A 59 -1.10 7.11 1.88
CA SER A 59 -2.42 7.71 1.69
C SER A 59 -3.48 6.77 2.25
N GLY A 60 -4.61 7.31 2.72
CA GLY A 60 -5.78 6.50 3.10
C GLY A 60 -6.34 5.68 1.93
N PHE A 61 -6.04 6.10 0.70
CA PHE A 61 -6.44 5.47 -0.55
C PHE A 61 -6.05 3.99 -0.62
N ASP A 62 -4.85 3.62 -0.19
CA ASP A 62 -4.40 2.23 -0.34
C ASP A 62 -5.26 1.29 0.53
N ASN A 63 -5.72 1.75 1.69
CA ASN A 63 -6.63 0.97 2.54
C ASN A 63 -8.04 0.84 1.94
N GLU A 64 -8.55 1.90 1.30
CA GLU A 64 -9.82 1.85 0.59
C GLU A 64 -9.75 0.94 -0.65
N LEU A 65 -8.67 1.05 -1.43
CA LEU A 65 -8.39 0.22 -2.59
C LEU A 65 -8.36 -1.25 -2.20
N TRP A 66 -7.58 -1.60 -1.16
CA TRP A 66 -7.50 -2.98 -0.67
C TRP A 66 -8.84 -3.48 -0.15
N GLY A 67 -9.66 -2.64 0.50
CA GLY A 67 -11.02 -3.00 0.87
C GLY A 67 -11.88 -3.43 -0.32
N LYS A 68 -11.74 -2.76 -1.47
CA LYS A 68 -12.44 -3.14 -2.71
C LYS A 68 -11.86 -4.40 -3.34
N ILE A 69 -10.53 -4.53 -3.39
CA ILE A 69 -9.84 -5.70 -3.94
C ILE A 69 -10.22 -6.96 -3.18
N MET A 70 -10.22 -6.92 -1.84
CA MET A 70 -10.60 -8.06 -1.00
C MET A 70 -12.06 -8.50 -1.20
N GLY A 71 -12.92 -7.62 -1.71
CA GLY A 71 -14.29 -7.97 -2.08
C GLY A 71 -14.41 -8.78 -3.38
N VAL A 72 -13.36 -8.81 -4.22
CA VAL A 72 -13.38 -9.48 -5.52
C VAL A 72 -12.40 -10.65 -5.63
N ILE A 73 -11.31 -10.66 -4.86
CA ILE A 73 -10.34 -11.77 -4.85
C ILE A 73 -10.74 -12.83 -3.83
N LYS A 74 -10.69 -14.11 -4.22
CA LYS A 74 -10.96 -15.27 -3.35
C LYS A 74 -9.68 -15.84 -2.77
#